data_AF-A0A2E7A4Z1-F1
#
_entry.id   AF-A0A2E7A4Z1-F1
#
_cell.length_a   1.000
_cell.length_b   1.000
_cell.length_c   1.000
_cell.angle_alpha   90.00
_cell.angle_beta   90.00
_cell.angle_gamma   90.00
#
_symmetry.space_group_name_H-M   'P 1'
#
loop_
_entity.id
_entity.type
_entity.pdbx_description
1 polymer ?
#
loop_
_entity_poly.entity_id
_entity_poly.type
_entity_poly.pdbx_seq_one_letter_code
_entity_poly.pdbx_strand_id
1 'polypeptide(L)'
;MTADNTGGPEFGSGGLAADLGSWADRELPLFITASHIEVSDIERISMFRSNAGHDYSDSFESCCSMKHYYRPFNYYEKRFTQTIFSPVDGVILYIGVDEDSGESSWLRDYREATGKQPPSDYLDTKVFIRPDKAPNLWVRLHHVSPLQEILTAVTPSSGMDQMFGTATPAAPGFKVKAGEQIGVGLGEISIERHLTGNGVPSPCTSIETKNKWGQLPGCTAERQFHSIFEFMTDEVFSNYLELADVERNDFIISTAERSLAPLSCNGEQFETRDIGAYLQLQQNEEEASTPNISVPQQPNEPLPSPESLAKQQQIITSFTGEGSSVSQQLEISSAYGVIVASDGGPIEIGINTGEGPRVIYNRPPGDGIATYESDAFVASDASVAVQAASSVSWKVVIVAR
;
A
#
# COMPACT_ATOMS: atom_id res chain seq x y z
N MET A 1 12.13 -19.44 -43.67
CA MET A 1 13.08 -18.34 -43.41
C MET A 1 12.25 -17.12 -43.07
N THR A 2 11.83 -17.02 -41.81
CA THR A 2 11.16 -15.83 -41.27
C THR A 2 12.25 -14.84 -40.90
N ALA A 3 12.13 -13.62 -41.42
CA ALA A 3 13.08 -12.55 -41.18
C ALA A 3 13.14 -12.26 -39.68
N ASP A 4 14.32 -12.50 -39.11
CA ASP A 4 14.71 -12.01 -37.79
C ASP A 4 14.79 -10.49 -37.91
N ASN A 5 13.76 -9.79 -37.46
CA ASN A 5 13.70 -8.33 -37.53
C ASN A 5 14.54 -7.77 -36.38
N THR A 6 15.85 -7.68 -36.59
CA THR A 6 16.86 -7.17 -35.64
C THR A 6 16.81 -5.65 -35.44
N GLY A 7 15.64 -5.03 -35.57
CA GLY A 7 15.42 -3.62 -35.24
C GLY A 7 14.99 -3.50 -33.78
N GLY A 8 15.61 -2.59 -33.02
CA GLY A 8 15.14 -2.24 -31.68
C GLY A 8 13.68 -1.75 -31.69
N PRO A 9 13.01 -1.67 -30.53
CA PRO A 9 11.63 -1.22 -30.45
C PRO A 9 11.46 0.17 -31.08
N GLU A 10 10.50 0.31 -32.00
CA GLU A 10 9.97 1.62 -32.37
C GLU A 10 9.09 2.14 -31.24
N PHE A 11 9.14 3.44 -30.97
CA PHE A 11 8.41 4.06 -29.87
C PHE A 11 7.28 4.95 -30.40
N GLY A 12 6.10 4.83 -29.78
CA GLY A 12 4.92 5.61 -30.08
C GLY A 12 4.95 7.00 -29.42
N SER A 13 3.90 7.78 -29.67
CA SER A 13 3.79 9.17 -29.17
C SER A 13 3.68 9.28 -27.65
N GLY A 14 3.23 8.23 -26.95
CA GLY A 14 3.24 8.17 -25.48
C GLY A 14 4.55 7.67 -24.90
N GLY A 15 5.57 7.43 -25.73
CA GLY A 15 6.89 7.04 -25.26
C GLY A 15 7.04 5.56 -24.93
N LEU A 16 6.01 4.71 -24.97
CA LEU A 16 6.19 3.25 -24.96
C LEU A 16 6.37 2.68 -26.38
N ALA A 17 6.52 1.36 -26.51
CA ALA A 17 6.55 0.67 -27.80
C ALA A 17 5.35 1.08 -28.67
N ALA A 18 5.58 1.36 -29.95
CA ALA A 18 4.56 1.86 -30.88
C ALA A 18 3.42 0.86 -31.09
N ASP A 19 3.75 -0.43 -31.17
CA ASP A 19 2.79 -1.53 -31.32
C ASP A 19 2.63 -2.27 -29.99
N LEU A 20 1.89 -1.67 -29.05
CA LEU A 20 1.66 -2.25 -27.71
C LEU A 20 1.05 -3.66 -27.77
N GLY A 21 0.15 -3.91 -28.72
CA GLY A 21 -0.48 -5.22 -28.91
C GLY A 21 0.53 -6.32 -29.24
N SER A 22 1.47 -6.07 -30.16
CA SER A 22 2.53 -7.05 -30.48
C SER A 22 3.50 -7.33 -29.32
N TRP A 23 3.57 -6.43 -28.35
CA TRP A 23 4.36 -6.60 -27.13
C TRP A 23 3.56 -7.21 -25.98
N ALA A 24 2.22 -7.19 -26.04
CA ALA A 24 1.32 -7.76 -25.03
C ALA A 24 1.44 -9.29 -24.91
N ASP A 25 1.80 -9.99 -25.99
CA ASP A 25 1.94 -11.45 -25.98
C ASP A 25 3.39 -11.92 -25.72
N ARG A 26 4.33 -10.98 -25.58
CA ARG A 26 5.74 -11.31 -25.33
C ARG A 26 5.94 -11.67 -23.86
N GLU A 27 6.75 -12.71 -23.64
CA GLU A 27 7.27 -13.03 -22.32
C GLU A 27 8.20 -11.91 -21.85
N LEU A 28 7.98 -11.43 -20.63
CA LEU A 28 8.80 -10.39 -20.03
C LEU A 28 9.96 -11.06 -19.26
N PRO A 29 11.21 -10.65 -19.47
CA PRO A 29 12.33 -11.20 -18.70
C PRO A 29 12.27 -10.70 -17.25
N LEU A 30 13.08 -11.29 -16.36
CA LEU A 30 13.40 -10.65 -15.07
C LEU A 30 14.23 -9.39 -15.34
N PHE A 31 13.56 -8.23 -15.42
CA PHE A 31 14.20 -6.96 -15.79
C PHE A 31 14.46 -6.04 -14.59
N ILE A 32 13.94 -6.37 -13.41
CA ILE A 32 14.23 -5.65 -12.16
C ILE A 32 15.55 -6.18 -11.62
N THR A 33 16.59 -5.37 -11.78
CA THR A 33 18.02 -5.74 -11.59
C THR A 33 18.70 -4.95 -10.48
N ALA A 34 17.98 -4.03 -9.84
CA ALA A 34 18.36 -3.41 -8.59
C ALA A 34 17.11 -3.22 -7.72
N SER A 35 17.30 -3.16 -6.40
CA SER A 35 16.25 -2.67 -5.52
C SER A 35 16.08 -1.15 -5.74
N HIS A 36 14.84 -0.68 -5.75
CA HIS A 36 14.53 0.76 -5.83
C HIS A 36 14.63 1.45 -4.47
N ILE A 37 14.85 0.68 -3.40
CA ILE A 37 14.86 1.14 -2.02
C ILE A 37 15.80 0.27 -1.17
N GLU A 38 16.35 0.84 -0.10
CA GLU A 38 17.15 0.09 0.87
C GLU A 38 16.24 -0.85 1.67
N VAL A 39 16.24 -2.14 1.34
CA VAL A 39 15.28 -3.12 1.90
C VAL A 39 15.46 -3.27 3.42
N SER A 40 16.69 -3.10 3.93
CA SER A 40 16.98 -3.13 5.37
C SER A 40 16.25 -2.05 6.17
N ASP A 41 15.85 -0.94 5.53
CA ASP A 41 15.10 0.13 6.20
C ASP A 41 13.59 -0.17 6.25
N ILE A 42 13.13 -1.26 5.63
CA ILE A 42 11.72 -1.58 5.43
C ILE A 42 11.19 -2.54 6.48
N GLU A 43 10.19 -2.07 7.22
CA GLU A 43 9.47 -2.83 8.23
C GLU A 43 8.52 -3.85 7.58
N ARG A 44 7.71 -3.38 6.62
CA ARG A 44 6.65 -4.18 5.98
C ARG A 44 6.28 -3.66 4.60
N ILE A 45 5.76 -4.54 3.76
CA ILE A 45 5.40 -4.25 2.37
C ILE A 45 3.97 -4.71 2.12
N SER A 46 3.16 -3.91 1.44
CA SER A 46 1.81 -4.36 1.07
C SER A 46 1.87 -5.47 0.03
N MET A 47 0.97 -6.42 0.12
CA MET A 47 0.75 -7.41 -0.93
C MET A 47 0.07 -6.77 -2.14
N PHE A 48 0.37 -7.29 -3.33
CA PHE A 48 -0.32 -6.99 -4.57
C PHE A 48 -1.76 -7.53 -4.51
N ARG A 49 -2.72 -6.79 -5.06
CA ARG A 49 -4.19 -7.00 -4.92
C ARG A 49 -4.70 -6.94 -3.49
N SER A 50 -4.02 -6.22 -2.59
CA SER A 50 -4.51 -6.00 -1.22
C SER A 50 -5.49 -4.82 -1.16
N ASN A 51 -6.00 -4.55 0.04
CA ASN A 51 -6.73 -3.33 0.40
C ASN A 51 -5.81 -2.24 0.97
N ALA A 52 -4.51 -2.28 0.66
CA ALA A 52 -3.58 -1.25 1.12
C ALA A 52 -3.86 0.10 0.46
N GLY A 53 -3.95 1.15 1.27
CA GLY A 53 -4.17 2.51 0.79
C GLY A 53 -5.53 2.71 0.12
N HIS A 54 -5.55 2.92 -1.20
CA HIS A 54 -6.76 3.23 -1.98
C HIS A 54 -6.88 2.33 -3.22
N ASP A 55 -8.03 2.34 -3.87
CA ASP A 55 -8.27 1.60 -5.11
C ASP A 55 -7.26 2.04 -6.18
N TYR A 56 -6.59 1.05 -6.75
CA TYR A 56 -5.56 1.22 -7.76
C TYR A 56 -5.57 -0.01 -8.66
N SER A 57 -6.70 -0.19 -9.33
CA SER A 57 -7.02 -1.34 -10.15
C SER A 57 -6.66 -1.11 -11.62
N ASP A 58 -6.23 -2.19 -12.28
CA ASP A 58 -6.00 -2.25 -13.72
C ASP A 58 -7.31 -2.39 -14.51
N SER A 59 -7.25 -2.81 -15.78
CA SER A 59 -8.44 -2.95 -16.63
C SER A 59 -9.26 -4.23 -16.39
N PHE A 60 -8.72 -5.20 -15.64
CA PHE A 60 -9.29 -6.54 -15.49
C PHE A 60 -9.85 -6.80 -14.10
N GLU A 61 -9.32 -6.09 -13.11
CA GLU A 61 -9.75 -6.19 -11.72
C GLU A 61 -10.36 -4.85 -11.27
N SER A 62 -11.09 -4.90 -10.18
CA SER A 62 -11.71 -3.71 -9.58
C SER A 62 -11.56 -3.77 -8.08
N CYS A 63 -11.49 -2.60 -7.44
CA CYS A 63 -11.44 -2.50 -6.00
C CYS A 63 -10.26 -3.27 -5.39
N CYS A 64 -9.08 -3.12 -5.97
CA CYS A 64 -7.85 -3.74 -5.50
C CYS A 64 -6.70 -2.75 -5.59
N SER A 65 -5.77 -2.84 -4.66
CA SER A 65 -4.53 -2.09 -4.74
C SER A 65 -3.49 -2.93 -5.49
N MET A 66 -3.26 -2.60 -6.76
CA MET A 66 -2.29 -3.28 -7.63
C MET A 66 -0.94 -2.55 -7.67
N LYS A 67 -0.52 -2.05 -6.49
CA LYS A 67 0.80 -1.48 -6.25
C LYS A 67 1.35 -1.98 -4.91
N HIS A 68 2.64 -1.79 -4.69
CA HIS A 68 3.29 -2.10 -3.42
C HIS A 68 3.60 -0.82 -2.64
N TYR A 69 3.03 -0.73 -1.45
CA TYR A 69 3.38 0.24 -0.42
C TYR A 69 4.57 -0.28 0.38
N TYR A 70 5.63 0.50 0.45
CA TYR A 70 6.80 0.21 1.29
C TYR A 70 6.70 1.04 2.56
N ARG A 71 6.71 0.39 3.73
CA ARG A 71 6.68 1.05 5.03
C ARG A 71 8.05 0.97 5.68
N PRO A 72 8.85 2.05 5.64
CA PRO A 72 10.09 2.09 6.39
C PRO A 72 9.83 2.17 7.90
N PHE A 73 10.81 1.73 8.68
CA PHE A 73 10.91 2.08 10.09
C PHE A 73 10.89 3.60 10.26
N ASN A 74 10.22 4.10 11.31
CA ASN A 74 10.04 5.54 11.54
C ASN A 74 9.45 6.26 10.31
N TYR A 75 8.38 5.67 9.73
CA TYR A 75 7.74 6.08 8.47
C TYR A 75 7.69 7.60 8.24
N TYR A 76 7.22 8.38 9.21
CA TYR A 76 7.07 9.83 9.04
C TYR A 76 8.42 10.58 9.01
N GLU A 77 9.45 10.07 9.69
CA GLU A 77 10.79 10.66 9.67
C GLU A 77 11.52 10.34 8.37
N LYS A 78 11.40 9.09 7.90
CA LYS A 78 12.06 8.60 6.69
C LYS A 78 11.39 9.05 5.39
N ARG A 79 10.09 9.39 5.40
CA ARG A 79 9.29 9.75 4.21
C ARG A 79 9.99 10.71 3.23
N PHE A 80 10.75 11.69 3.74
CA PHE A 80 11.38 12.72 2.91
C PHE A 80 12.88 12.52 2.67
N THR A 81 13.49 11.49 3.25
CA THR A 81 14.95 11.31 3.25
C THR A 81 15.40 9.93 2.78
N GLN A 82 14.49 8.95 2.75
CA GLN A 82 14.77 7.63 2.21
C GLN A 82 15.19 7.74 0.74
N THR A 83 16.35 7.19 0.42
CA THR A 83 16.90 7.24 -0.93
C THR A 83 16.15 6.28 -1.84
N ILE A 84 15.83 6.75 -3.04
CA ILE A 84 15.13 6.00 -4.08
C ILE A 84 16.05 5.81 -5.28
N PHE A 85 16.13 4.56 -5.75
CA PHE A 85 16.95 4.15 -6.89
C PHE A 85 16.08 3.71 -8.07
N SER A 86 16.62 3.79 -9.28
CA SER A 86 15.99 3.14 -10.43
C SER A 86 16.14 1.61 -10.29
N PRO A 87 15.05 0.82 -10.35
CA PRO A 87 15.15 -0.63 -10.32
C PRO A 87 15.62 -1.26 -11.65
N VAL A 88 15.73 -0.45 -12.71
CA VAL A 88 15.96 -0.89 -14.09
C VAL A 88 16.93 0.03 -14.83
N ASP A 89 17.58 -0.53 -15.84
CA ASP A 89 18.11 0.27 -16.96
C ASP A 89 16.93 0.78 -17.80
N GLY A 90 16.88 2.08 -18.05
CA GLY A 90 15.74 2.66 -18.75
C GLY A 90 15.85 4.16 -19.02
N VAL A 91 14.69 4.77 -19.26
CA VAL A 91 14.55 6.22 -19.46
C VAL A 91 13.33 6.74 -18.70
N ILE A 92 13.53 7.82 -17.93
CA ILE A 92 12.45 8.60 -17.34
C ILE A 92 11.90 9.53 -18.41
N LEU A 93 10.59 9.43 -18.67
CA LEU A 93 9.90 10.18 -19.72
C LEU A 93 8.80 11.10 -19.18
N TYR A 94 8.25 10.78 -18.01
CA TYR A 94 7.23 11.57 -17.35
C TYR A 94 7.52 11.70 -15.85
N ILE A 95 7.14 12.86 -15.31
CA ILE A 95 7.00 13.10 -13.88
C ILE A 95 5.58 13.62 -13.67
N GLY A 96 4.76 12.82 -13.02
CA GLY A 96 3.38 13.15 -12.67
C GLY A 96 3.31 13.90 -11.34
N VAL A 97 2.58 15.00 -11.31
CA VAL A 97 2.14 15.67 -10.08
C VAL A 97 0.64 15.49 -9.92
N ASP A 98 0.18 15.43 -8.67
CA ASP A 98 -1.25 15.47 -8.39
C ASP A 98 -1.81 16.86 -8.67
N GLU A 99 -3.04 16.92 -9.18
CA GLU A 99 -3.75 18.18 -9.30
C GLU A 99 -4.21 18.62 -7.91
N ASP A 100 -4.09 19.93 -7.63
CA ASP A 100 -4.46 20.57 -6.37
C ASP A 100 -5.90 20.20 -5.97
N SER A 101 -6.02 19.16 -5.15
CA SER A 101 -7.27 18.63 -4.60
C SER A 101 -7.27 18.82 -3.08
N GLY A 102 -7.02 20.05 -2.65
CA GLY A 102 -6.95 20.38 -1.23
C GLY A 102 -5.77 19.74 -0.50
N GLU A 103 -5.84 19.68 0.83
CA GLU A 103 -4.84 19.00 1.64
C GLU A 103 -4.96 17.49 1.44
N SER A 104 -3.92 16.87 0.88
CA SER A 104 -3.85 15.42 0.71
C SER A 104 -3.93 14.72 2.07
N SER A 105 -4.57 13.54 2.13
CA SER A 105 -4.74 12.78 3.37
C SER A 105 -3.40 12.51 4.08
N TRP A 106 -2.34 12.22 3.32
CA TRP A 106 -1.00 11.99 3.88
C TRP A 106 -0.42 13.23 4.57
N LEU A 107 -0.72 14.43 4.07
CA LEU A 107 -0.21 15.68 4.63
C LEU A 107 -0.84 15.96 6.00
N ARG A 108 -2.16 15.72 6.09
CA ARG A 108 -2.88 15.76 7.37
C ARG A 108 -2.30 14.73 8.34
N ASP A 109 -2.19 13.46 7.92
CA ASP A 109 -1.69 12.37 8.78
C ASP A 109 -0.27 12.67 9.30
N TYR A 110 0.61 13.21 8.44
CA TYR A 110 1.96 13.61 8.85
C TYR A 110 1.95 14.74 9.89
N ARG A 111 1.12 15.78 9.69
CA ARG A 111 1.01 16.90 10.62
C ARG A 111 0.44 16.46 11.96
N GLU A 112 -0.57 15.61 11.95
CA GLU A 112 -1.19 15.06 13.16
C GLU A 112 -0.20 14.18 13.95
N ALA A 113 0.53 13.30 13.25
CA ALA A 113 1.47 12.39 13.90
C ALA A 113 2.75 13.07 14.41
N THR A 114 3.22 14.13 13.73
CA THR A 114 4.54 14.72 14.02
C THR A 114 4.50 16.15 14.56
N GLY A 115 3.40 16.88 14.34
CA GLY A 115 3.32 18.32 14.59
C GLY A 115 4.20 19.18 13.66
N LYS A 116 4.80 18.60 12.60
CA LYS A 116 5.75 19.27 11.69
C LYS A 116 5.11 19.59 10.34
N GLN A 117 5.81 20.40 9.54
CA GLN A 117 5.53 20.61 8.12
C GLN A 117 6.51 19.81 7.25
N PRO A 118 6.11 19.35 6.05
CA PRO A 118 7.03 18.79 5.09
C PRO A 118 8.12 19.81 4.70
N PRO A 119 9.30 19.36 4.24
CA PRO A 119 10.29 20.24 3.65
C PRO A 119 9.67 21.04 2.49
N SER A 120 9.95 22.35 2.42
CA SER A 120 9.32 23.25 1.44
C SER A 120 9.72 22.98 0.00
N ASP A 121 10.86 22.30 -0.19
CA ASP A 121 11.45 21.91 -1.46
C ASP A 121 11.13 20.45 -1.84
N TYR A 122 10.41 19.71 -0.99
CA TYR A 122 10.01 18.34 -1.29
C TYR A 122 8.84 18.33 -2.28
N LEU A 123 9.05 17.68 -3.42
CA LEU A 123 8.02 17.52 -4.44
C LEU A 123 7.50 16.09 -4.41
N ASP A 124 6.22 15.90 -4.09
CA ASP A 124 5.60 14.57 -4.04
C ASP A 124 5.15 14.15 -5.46
N THR A 125 5.97 13.38 -6.18
CA THR A 125 5.72 13.05 -7.58
C THR A 125 5.56 11.55 -7.85
N LYS A 126 5.11 11.25 -9.08
CA LYS A 126 5.15 9.94 -9.71
C LYS A 126 6.19 9.93 -10.83
N VAL A 127 7.24 9.11 -10.72
CA VAL A 127 8.29 8.99 -11.75
C VAL A 127 8.00 7.79 -12.64
N PHE A 128 7.95 8.00 -13.96
CA PHE A 128 7.65 6.95 -14.94
C PHE A 128 8.91 6.58 -15.72
N ILE A 129 9.39 5.36 -15.49
CA ILE A 129 10.56 4.80 -16.17
C ILE A 129 10.08 3.78 -17.19
N ARG A 130 10.47 3.94 -18.46
CA ARG A 130 10.36 2.88 -19.47
C ARG A 130 11.61 2.01 -19.41
N PRO A 131 11.52 0.72 -19.03
CA PRO A 131 12.67 -0.16 -19.03
C PRO A 131 13.15 -0.45 -20.46
N ASP A 132 14.47 -0.57 -20.63
CA ASP A 132 15.04 -0.88 -21.95
C ASP A 132 14.68 -2.32 -22.41
N LYS A 133 14.47 -3.25 -21.46
CA LYS A 133 14.10 -4.66 -21.73
C LYS A 133 12.59 -4.93 -21.80
N ALA A 134 11.75 -3.97 -21.41
CA ALA A 134 10.30 -4.11 -21.37
C ALA A 134 9.63 -2.79 -21.82
N PRO A 135 9.70 -2.45 -23.11
CA PRO A 135 9.33 -1.13 -23.61
C PRO A 135 7.82 -0.87 -23.69
N ASN A 136 6.96 -1.84 -23.37
CA ASN A 136 5.49 -1.72 -23.36
C ASN A 136 4.90 -1.55 -21.96
N LEU A 137 5.74 -1.27 -20.96
CA LEU A 137 5.29 -1.02 -19.60
C LEU A 137 5.99 0.19 -18.98
N TRP A 138 5.32 0.74 -17.96
CA TRP A 138 5.92 1.70 -17.05
C TRP A 138 6.30 1.00 -15.75
N VAL A 139 7.52 1.25 -15.29
CA VAL A 139 7.84 1.16 -13.87
C VAL A 139 7.54 2.52 -13.28
N ARG A 140 6.53 2.60 -12.41
CA ARG A 140 6.10 3.83 -11.79
C ARG A 140 6.44 3.83 -10.32
N LEU A 141 7.24 4.79 -9.91
CA LEU A 141 7.56 5.06 -8.51
C LEU A 141 6.70 6.22 -8.03
N HIS A 142 5.99 6.04 -6.93
CA HIS A 142 5.10 7.03 -6.33
C HIS A 142 5.76 7.63 -5.08
N HIS A 143 5.35 8.85 -4.78
CA HIS A 143 5.84 9.64 -3.65
C HIS A 143 7.36 9.80 -3.67
N VAL A 144 7.90 10.21 -4.81
CA VAL A 144 9.33 10.49 -5.00
C VAL A 144 9.51 11.97 -5.28
N SER A 145 10.47 12.59 -4.59
CA SER A 145 11.04 13.89 -4.93
C SER A 145 12.30 13.66 -5.77
N PRO A 146 12.24 13.87 -7.09
CA PRO A 146 13.35 13.52 -7.99
C PRO A 146 14.55 14.45 -7.82
N LEU A 147 15.74 13.98 -8.21
CA LEU A 147 16.93 14.83 -8.27
C LEU A 147 16.74 16.00 -9.23
N GLN A 148 17.39 17.13 -8.92
CA GLN A 148 17.23 18.37 -9.68
C GLN A 148 17.59 18.23 -11.16
N GLU A 149 18.61 17.43 -11.48
CA GLU A 149 19.01 17.14 -12.87
C GLU A 149 17.93 16.39 -13.67
N ILE A 150 17.15 15.52 -13.01
CA ILE A 150 16.01 14.83 -13.62
C ILE A 150 14.89 15.85 -13.85
N LEU A 151 14.59 16.70 -12.86
CA LEU A 151 13.58 17.76 -13.00
C LEU A 151 13.95 18.78 -14.10
N THR A 152 15.24 18.98 -14.38
CA THR A 152 15.70 19.80 -15.51
C THR A 152 15.47 19.11 -16.86
N ALA A 153 15.58 17.79 -16.92
CA ALA A 153 15.41 17.03 -18.17
C ALA A 153 13.95 16.63 -18.45
N VAL A 154 13.14 16.48 -17.41
CA VAL A 154 11.77 16.00 -17.48
C VAL A 154 10.87 16.94 -16.68
N THR A 155 10.07 17.74 -17.38
CA THR A 155 9.18 18.71 -16.73
C THR A 155 8.00 18.01 -16.06
N PRO A 156 7.75 18.25 -14.75
CA PRO A 156 6.57 17.73 -14.08
C PRO A 156 5.27 18.26 -14.72
N SER A 157 4.26 17.39 -14.81
CA SER A 157 2.94 17.73 -15.36
C SER A 157 1.83 16.94 -14.68
N SER A 158 0.59 17.42 -14.74
CA SER A 158 -0.52 16.68 -14.14
C SER A 158 -0.83 15.40 -14.93
N GLY A 159 -1.41 14.41 -14.26
CA GLY A 159 -1.88 13.20 -14.93
C GLY A 159 -2.94 13.49 -16.00
N MET A 160 -3.74 14.55 -15.85
CA MET A 160 -4.72 14.95 -16.86
C MET A 160 -4.04 15.56 -18.08
N ASP A 161 -3.05 16.44 -17.89
CA ASP A 161 -2.30 17.03 -19.00
C ASP A 161 -1.57 15.95 -19.82
N GLN A 162 -1.00 14.97 -19.13
CA GLN A 162 -0.40 13.80 -19.77
C GLN A 162 -1.44 13.06 -20.60
N MET A 163 -2.55 12.66 -19.97
CA MET A 163 -3.64 11.90 -20.60
C MET A 163 -4.25 12.60 -21.83
N PHE A 164 -4.40 13.93 -21.79
CA PHE A 164 -4.89 14.73 -22.92
C PHE A 164 -3.82 15.01 -23.99
N GLY A 165 -2.55 14.68 -23.73
CA GLY A 165 -1.43 14.92 -24.63
C GLY A 165 -1.01 16.39 -24.72
N THR A 166 -1.46 17.24 -23.79
CA THR A 166 -0.94 18.61 -23.63
C THR A 166 0.46 18.58 -23.02
N ALA A 167 0.74 17.59 -22.16
CA ALA A 167 2.08 17.21 -21.75
C ALA A 167 2.52 15.92 -22.48
N THR A 168 3.58 16.04 -23.28
CA THR A 168 4.16 14.96 -24.08
C THR A 168 5.38 14.34 -23.38
N PRO A 169 5.83 13.12 -23.76
CA PRO A 169 6.99 12.52 -23.11
C PRO A 169 8.24 13.37 -23.39
N ALA A 170 9.10 13.48 -22.38
CA ALA A 170 10.37 14.18 -22.54
C ALA A 170 11.21 13.53 -23.65
N ALA A 171 11.79 14.34 -24.54
CA ALA A 171 12.65 13.89 -25.63
C ALA A 171 14.00 14.63 -25.54
N PRO A 172 15.13 13.93 -25.28
CA PRO A 172 15.29 12.47 -25.24
C PRO A 172 14.86 11.79 -23.92
N GLY A 173 14.41 12.54 -22.91
CA GLY A 173 14.17 12.04 -21.56
C GLY A 173 15.45 11.99 -20.72
N PHE A 174 15.39 11.39 -19.54
CA PHE A 174 16.55 11.20 -18.66
C PHE A 174 16.92 9.72 -18.58
N LYS A 175 18.12 9.35 -19.03
CA LYS A 175 18.59 7.96 -19.00
C LYS A 175 19.02 7.58 -17.58
N VAL A 176 18.64 6.38 -17.15
CA VAL A 176 18.99 5.84 -15.83
C VAL A 176 19.54 4.43 -15.93
N LYS A 177 20.39 4.07 -14.97
CA LYS A 177 20.88 2.71 -14.73
C LYS A 177 20.22 2.08 -13.52
N ALA A 178 20.08 0.76 -13.53
CA ALA A 178 19.64 0.02 -12.35
C ALA A 178 20.59 0.32 -11.18
N GLY A 179 20.03 0.69 -10.02
CA GLY A 179 20.77 1.08 -8.82
C GLY A 179 21.21 2.56 -8.80
N GLU A 180 20.92 3.33 -9.85
CA GLU A 180 21.20 4.77 -9.87
C GLU A 180 20.21 5.51 -8.98
N GLN A 181 20.71 6.41 -8.12
CA GLN A 181 19.86 7.25 -7.29
C GLN A 181 19.08 8.22 -8.18
N ILE A 182 17.76 8.28 -7.98
CA ILE A 182 16.86 9.14 -8.76
C ILE A 182 16.09 10.12 -7.90
N GLY A 183 16.15 9.98 -6.57
CA GLY A 183 15.50 10.93 -5.67
C GLY A 183 15.45 10.44 -4.23
N VAL A 184 14.54 11.04 -3.47
CA VAL A 184 14.18 10.63 -2.11
C VAL A 184 12.66 10.53 -1.99
N GLY A 185 12.15 9.71 -1.08
CA GLY A 185 10.71 9.53 -0.92
C GLY A 185 10.32 8.19 -0.33
N LEU A 186 9.08 7.75 -0.53
CA LEU A 186 8.66 6.41 -0.10
C LEU A 186 8.93 5.32 -1.14
N GLY A 187 8.94 5.68 -2.42
CA GLY A 187 9.19 4.73 -3.50
C GLY A 187 8.15 3.62 -3.59
N GLU A 188 6.88 3.87 -3.25
CA GLU A 188 5.82 2.90 -3.58
C GLU A 188 5.86 2.62 -5.08
N ILE A 189 5.55 1.40 -5.51
CA ILE A 189 5.83 1.00 -6.89
C ILE A 189 4.68 0.24 -7.54
N SER A 190 4.40 0.57 -8.80
CA SER A 190 3.52 -0.20 -9.70
C SER A 190 4.24 -0.52 -11.01
N ILE A 191 3.91 -1.69 -11.57
CA ILE A 191 4.35 -2.13 -12.88
C ILE A 191 3.13 -2.14 -13.80
N GLU A 192 3.04 -1.16 -14.70
CA GLU A 192 1.86 -0.93 -15.53
C GLU A 192 2.12 -1.36 -16.98
N ARG A 193 1.69 -2.57 -17.36
CA ARG A 193 1.78 -3.04 -18.74
C ARG A 193 0.64 -2.46 -19.57
N HIS A 194 0.97 -1.80 -20.68
CA HIS A 194 -0.03 -1.33 -21.63
C HIS A 194 -0.24 -2.36 -22.73
N LEU A 195 -1.51 -2.75 -22.93
CA LEU A 195 -1.93 -3.72 -23.94
C LEU A 195 -2.48 -3.01 -25.18
N THR A 196 -3.16 -1.88 -24.98
CA THR A 196 -3.71 -1.05 -26.05
C THR A 196 -3.46 0.44 -25.78
N GLY A 197 -3.88 1.31 -26.70
CA GLY A 197 -3.75 2.75 -26.58
C GLY A 197 -2.42 3.28 -27.13
N ASN A 198 -1.94 4.40 -26.57
CA ASN A 198 -0.76 5.12 -27.04
C ASN A 198 0.43 5.09 -26.06
N GLY A 199 0.27 4.41 -24.92
CA GLY A 199 1.31 4.27 -23.89
C GLY A 199 1.47 5.48 -22.96
N VAL A 200 0.63 6.51 -23.09
CA VAL A 200 0.65 7.66 -22.19
C VAL A 200 0.18 7.25 -20.78
N PRO A 201 0.85 7.69 -19.70
CA PRO A 201 0.38 7.50 -18.34
C PRO A 201 -1.05 8.00 -18.13
N SER A 202 -1.87 7.25 -17.39
CA SER A 202 -3.25 7.65 -17.10
C SER A 202 -3.55 7.58 -15.60
N PRO A 203 -4.26 8.59 -15.04
CA PRO A 203 -4.73 8.57 -13.66
C PRO A 203 -5.90 7.59 -13.43
N CYS A 204 -6.50 7.03 -14.49
CA CYS A 204 -7.70 6.18 -14.42
C CYS A 204 -7.44 4.79 -13.83
N THR A 205 -7.26 4.76 -12.52
CA THR A 205 -6.90 3.55 -11.73
C THR A 205 -7.90 3.23 -10.63
N SER A 206 -8.86 4.12 -10.38
CA SER A 206 -9.95 3.91 -9.42
C SER A 206 -11.30 3.78 -10.13
N ILE A 207 -12.28 3.15 -9.49
CA ILE A 207 -13.66 3.14 -9.99
C ILE A 207 -14.18 4.56 -10.18
N GLU A 208 -13.87 5.48 -9.26
CA GLU A 208 -14.28 6.88 -9.37
C GLU A 208 -13.72 7.54 -10.64
N THR A 209 -12.41 7.47 -10.86
CA THR A 209 -11.76 8.07 -12.02
C THR A 209 -12.23 7.42 -13.33
N LYS A 210 -12.44 6.10 -13.35
CA LYS A 210 -13.03 5.39 -14.50
C LYS A 210 -14.47 5.82 -14.78
N ASN A 211 -15.30 6.02 -13.75
CA ASN A 211 -16.67 6.51 -13.94
C ASN A 211 -16.70 7.95 -14.46
N LYS A 212 -15.79 8.80 -13.96
CA LYS A 212 -15.71 10.21 -14.32
C LYS A 212 -15.11 10.46 -15.71
N TRP A 213 -14.11 9.66 -16.08
CA TRP A 213 -13.25 9.91 -17.25
C TRP A 213 -13.10 8.72 -18.19
N GLY A 214 -13.84 7.62 -17.99
CA GLY A 214 -13.65 6.36 -18.72
C GLY A 214 -13.80 6.42 -20.24
N GLN A 215 -14.39 7.49 -20.78
CA GLN A 215 -14.49 7.72 -22.23
C GLN A 215 -13.32 8.52 -22.80
N LEU A 216 -12.45 9.07 -21.95
CA LEU A 216 -11.31 9.86 -22.37
C LEU A 216 -10.16 8.97 -22.85
N PRO A 217 -9.33 9.46 -23.79
CA PRO A 217 -8.10 8.78 -24.18
C PRO A 217 -7.25 8.42 -22.96
N GLY A 218 -6.60 7.25 -22.97
CA GLY A 218 -5.83 6.75 -21.83
C GLY A 218 -6.65 6.03 -20.77
N CYS A 219 -7.89 6.45 -20.50
CA CYS A 219 -8.83 5.71 -19.63
C CYS A 219 -9.54 4.57 -20.36
N THR A 220 -9.63 4.65 -21.69
CA THR A 220 -10.09 3.57 -22.56
C THR A 220 -8.99 2.56 -22.92
N ALA A 221 -7.73 2.85 -22.57
CA ALA A 221 -6.62 1.95 -22.83
C ALA A 221 -6.66 0.77 -21.87
N GLU A 222 -6.44 -0.43 -22.40
CA GLU A 222 -6.33 -1.64 -21.60
C GLU A 222 -4.93 -1.73 -20.99
N ARG A 223 -4.88 -1.82 -19.67
CA ARG A 223 -3.67 -1.97 -18.89
C ARG A 223 -3.80 -3.17 -17.97
N GLN A 224 -2.71 -3.91 -17.85
CA GLN A 224 -2.56 -5.01 -16.90
C GLN A 224 -1.47 -4.64 -15.92
N PHE A 225 -1.77 -4.69 -14.62
CA PHE A 225 -0.77 -4.39 -13.60
C PHE A 225 -0.13 -5.68 -13.10
N HIS A 226 1.12 -5.56 -12.68
CA HIS A 226 1.93 -6.66 -12.20
C HIS A 226 2.62 -6.30 -10.89
N SER A 227 2.93 -7.32 -10.10
CA SER A 227 3.79 -7.18 -8.94
C SER A 227 5.24 -7.02 -9.39
N ILE A 228 6.00 -6.16 -8.71
CA ILE A 228 7.43 -6.03 -8.96
C ILE A 228 8.19 -7.35 -8.71
N PHE A 229 7.70 -8.15 -7.76
CA PHE A 229 8.33 -9.41 -7.37
C PHE A 229 8.29 -10.46 -8.49
N GLU A 230 7.35 -10.37 -9.44
CA GLU A 230 7.29 -11.23 -10.63
C GLU A 230 8.49 -11.03 -11.57
N PHE A 231 9.12 -9.84 -11.56
CA PHE A 231 10.18 -9.47 -12.49
C PHE A 231 11.55 -9.24 -11.83
N MET A 232 11.64 -9.43 -10.51
CA MET A 232 12.88 -9.37 -9.74
C MET A 232 13.78 -10.56 -10.05
N THR A 233 15.02 -10.24 -10.46
CA THR A 233 16.11 -11.23 -10.51
C THR A 233 16.36 -11.86 -9.14
N ASP A 234 16.89 -13.08 -9.13
CA ASP A 234 17.22 -13.80 -7.89
C ASP A 234 18.21 -13.04 -7.01
N GLU A 235 19.16 -12.35 -7.63
CA GLU A 235 20.14 -11.50 -6.94
C GLU A 235 19.50 -10.31 -6.22
N VAL A 236 18.46 -9.70 -6.79
CA VAL A 236 17.73 -8.63 -6.11
C VAL A 236 16.82 -9.21 -5.02
N PHE A 237 16.17 -10.34 -5.29
CA PHE A 237 15.25 -10.96 -4.34
C PHE A 237 15.98 -11.54 -3.12
N SER A 238 17.26 -11.93 -3.24
CA SER A 238 18.04 -12.42 -2.09
C SER A 238 18.13 -11.40 -0.96
N ASN A 239 18.06 -10.09 -1.24
CA ASN A 239 18.02 -9.05 -0.21
C ASN A 239 16.79 -9.17 0.71
N TYR A 240 15.67 -9.73 0.22
CA TYR A 240 14.47 -9.97 1.02
C TYR A 240 14.61 -11.27 1.83
N LEU A 241 15.22 -12.29 1.23
CA LEU A 241 15.51 -13.58 1.89
C LEU A 241 16.49 -13.44 3.06
N GLU A 242 17.37 -12.44 3.02
CA GLU A 242 18.26 -12.12 4.14
C GLU A 242 17.51 -11.58 5.37
N LEU A 243 16.29 -11.06 5.18
CA LEU A 243 15.51 -10.41 6.22
C LEU A 243 14.36 -11.27 6.76
N ALA A 244 13.73 -12.06 5.87
CA ALA A 244 12.58 -12.89 6.22
C ALA A 244 12.54 -14.20 5.41
N ASP A 245 11.93 -15.24 5.99
CA ASP A 245 11.64 -16.49 5.29
C ASP A 245 10.40 -16.28 4.41
N VAL A 246 10.62 -15.87 3.15
CA VAL A 246 9.57 -15.49 2.20
C VAL A 246 9.85 -16.00 0.79
N GLU A 247 8.79 -16.22 0.03
CA GLU A 247 8.83 -16.44 -1.41
C GLU A 247 8.18 -15.26 -2.15
N ARG A 248 8.44 -15.13 -3.46
CA ARG A 248 7.88 -14.03 -4.28
C ARG A 248 6.36 -13.97 -4.23
N ASN A 249 5.71 -15.14 -4.17
CA ASN A 249 4.26 -15.25 -4.15
C ASN A 249 3.66 -14.77 -2.82
N ASP A 250 4.42 -14.71 -1.73
CA ASP A 250 3.91 -14.22 -0.45
C ASP A 250 3.57 -12.72 -0.51
N PHE A 251 4.13 -12.00 -1.49
CA PHE A 251 3.81 -10.60 -1.76
C PHE A 251 2.61 -10.44 -2.71
N ILE A 252 1.97 -11.52 -3.15
CA ILE A 252 0.96 -11.50 -4.21
C ILE A 252 -0.28 -12.28 -3.75
N ILE A 253 -1.38 -11.57 -3.52
CA ILE A 253 -2.68 -12.23 -3.45
C ILE A 253 -3.05 -12.61 -4.89
N SER A 254 -3.36 -13.87 -5.14
CA SER A 254 -3.71 -14.33 -6.48
C SER A 254 -5.10 -13.82 -6.90
N THR A 255 -5.36 -13.76 -8.21
CA THR A 255 -6.69 -13.44 -8.73
C THR A 255 -7.74 -14.44 -8.26
N ALA A 256 -7.37 -15.71 -8.10
CA ALA A 256 -8.27 -16.76 -7.61
C ALA A 256 -8.68 -16.51 -6.15
N GLU A 257 -7.71 -16.20 -5.27
CA GLU A 257 -7.97 -15.86 -3.87
C GLU A 257 -8.82 -14.59 -3.76
N ARG A 258 -8.49 -13.55 -4.55
CA ARG A 258 -9.26 -12.31 -4.54
C ARG A 258 -10.69 -12.49 -5.08
N SER A 259 -10.89 -13.41 -6.02
CA SER A 259 -12.23 -13.76 -6.53
C SER A 259 -13.08 -14.47 -5.47
N LEU A 260 -12.46 -15.25 -4.57
CA LEU A 260 -13.14 -15.90 -3.44
C LEU A 260 -13.40 -14.94 -2.28
N ALA A 261 -12.58 -13.89 -2.14
CA ALA A 261 -12.69 -12.86 -1.10
C ALA A 261 -12.61 -11.44 -1.70
N PRO A 262 -13.63 -11.00 -2.45
CA PRO A 262 -13.64 -9.69 -3.09
C PRO A 262 -13.64 -8.57 -2.05
N LEU A 263 -12.98 -7.45 -2.38
CA LEU A 263 -12.97 -6.23 -1.58
C LEU A 263 -14.10 -5.29 -2.02
N SER A 264 -14.52 -4.43 -1.09
CA SER A 264 -15.49 -3.37 -1.32
C SER A 264 -14.83 -2.00 -1.16
N CYS A 265 -15.24 -1.03 -2.00
CA CYS A 265 -14.74 0.34 -1.97
C CYS A 265 -15.79 1.31 -2.50
N ASN A 266 -15.74 2.54 -2.02
CA ASN A 266 -16.66 3.61 -2.37
C ASN A 266 -16.15 4.49 -3.53
N GLY A 267 -15.62 3.85 -4.58
CA GLY A 267 -15.02 4.54 -5.73
C GLY A 267 -13.51 4.67 -5.62
N GLU A 268 -13.00 5.17 -4.50
CA GLU A 268 -11.55 5.25 -4.22
C GLU A 268 -11.13 4.61 -2.89
N GLN A 269 -11.91 4.74 -1.82
CA GLN A 269 -11.52 4.24 -0.50
C GLN A 269 -12.07 2.84 -0.28
N PHE A 270 -11.23 1.94 0.24
CA PHE A 270 -11.69 0.63 0.69
C PHE A 270 -12.62 0.77 1.91
N GLU A 271 -13.66 -0.04 1.97
CA GLU A 271 -14.50 -0.17 3.17
C GLU A 271 -13.68 -0.74 4.34
N THR A 272 -12.80 -1.70 4.05
CA THR A 272 -11.77 -2.21 4.96
C THR A 272 -10.41 -1.88 4.37
N ARG A 273 -9.67 -0.95 4.98
CA ARG A 273 -8.39 -0.46 4.47
C ARG A 273 -7.22 -1.00 5.30
N ASP A 274 -6.13 -1.39 4.63
CA ASP A 274 -4.86 -1.83 5.23
C ASP A 274 -4.95 -3.11 6.11
N ILE A 275 -6.12 -3.75 6.20
CA ILE A 275 -6.38 -4.95 7.01
C ILE A 275 -5.80 -6.19 6.34
N GLY A 276 -4.82 -6.83 6.99
CA GLY A 276 -4.14 -8.02 6.43
C GLY A 276 -3.45 -7.71 5.10
N ALA A 277 -3.18 -6.44 4.82
CA ALA A 277 -2.70 -5.98 3.53
C ALA A 277 -1.18 -6.09 3.39
N TYR A 278 -0.46 -6.23 4.51
CA TYR A 278 1.00 -6.12 4.57
C TYR A 278 1.63 -7.42 5.03
N LEU A 279 2.73 -7.77 4.38
CA LEU A 279 3.68 -8.77 4.83
C LEU A 279 4.76 -8.06 5.67
N GLN A 280 4.99 -8.57 6.87
CA GLN A 280 6.05 -8.06 7.75
C GLN A 280 7.41 -8.62 7.29
N LEU A 281 8.39 -7.74 7.07
CA LEU A 281 9.76 -8.15 6.75
C LEU A 281 10.64 -8.19 8.00
N GLN A 282 10.53 -7.17 8.85
CA GLN A 282 11.44 -6.97 9.97
C GLN A 282 10.68 -6.40 11.17
N GLN A 283 11.18 -6.60 12.39
CA GLN A 283 10.64 -6.00 13.62
C GLN A 283 11.66 -5.04 14.22
N ASN A 284 11.20 -3.95 14.85
CA ASN A 284 12.10 -3.00 15.52
C ASN A 284 12.72 -3.64 16.77
N GLU A 285 14.05 -3.55 16.92
CA GLU A 285 14.76 -4.14 18.06
C GLU A 285 14.35 -3.55 19.42
N GLU A 286 13.83 -2.31 19.46
CA GLU A 286 13.29 -1.71 20.69
C GLU A 286 12.02 -2.42 21.18
N GLU A 287 11.23 -3.02 20.28
CA GLU A 287 10.13 -3.95 20.64
C GLU A 287 10.60 -5.38 20.86
N ALA A 288 11.75 -5.78 20.29
CA ALA A 288 12.35 -7.11 20.46
C ALA A 288 13.04 -7.33 21.82
N SER A 289 13.08 -6.32 22.69
CA SER A 289 13.65 -6.40 24.04
C SER A 289 12.67 -6.86 25.12
N THR A 290 11.76 -7.78 24.77
CA THR A 290 11.26 -8.76 25.75
C THR A 290 11.94 -10.09 25.45
N PRO A 291 12.71 -10.66 26.39
CA PRO A 291 13.46 -11.87 26.11
C PRO A 291 12.50 -13.01 25.75
N ASN A 292 12.76 -13.65 24.60
CA ASN A 292 12.23 -14.94 24.22
C ASN A 292 12.53 -15.96 25.33
N ILE A 293 11.63 -16.07 26.30
CA ILE A 293 11.54 -17.26 27.14
C ILE A 293 10.81 -18.28 26.30
N SER A 294 11.54 -19.32 25.89
CA SER A 294 10.93 -20.56 25.42
C SER A 294 10.11 -21.13 26.58
N VAL A 295 8.82 -20.81 26.65
CA VAL A 295 7.91 -21.40 27.64
C VAL A 295 7.29 -22.65 27.00
N PRO A 296 7.40 -23.83 27.64
CA PRO A 296 6.73 -25.04 27.19
C PRO A 296 5.21 -24.81 27.13
N GLN A 297 4.52 -25.46 26.21
CA GLN A 297 3.04 -25.53 26.20
C GLN A 297 2.50 -25.73 27.62
N GLN A 298 1.87 -24.70 28.18
CA GLN A 298 1.18 -24.73 29.46
C GLN A 298 -0.13 -23.91 29.37
N PRO A 299 -1.11 -24.24 30.24
CA PRO A 299 -2.53 -24.22 29.90
C PRO A 299 -3.12 -22.81 29.94
N ASN A 300 -4.10 -22.57 29.05
CA ASN A 300 -4.98 -21.39 28.95
C ASN A 300 -4.92 -20.44 30.16
N GLU A 301 -4.02 -19.44 30.12
CA GLU A 301 -4.07 -18.35 31.09
C GLU A 301 -5.38 -17.58 30.90
N PRO A 302 -6.12 -17.27 31.98
CA PRO A 302 -7.34 -16.49 31.87
C PRO A 302 -7.03 -15.03 31.48
N LEU A 303 -7.83 -14.46 30.58
CA LEU A 303 -7.70 -13.05 30.16
C LEU A 303 -7.67 -12.09 31.35
N PRO A 304 -6.85 -11.01 31.30
CA PRO A 304 -6.75 -10.01 32.36
C PRO A 304 -8.11 -9.47 32.83
N SER A 305 -8.26 -9.16 34.11
CA SER A 305 -9.53 -8.65 34.65
C SER A 305 -9.87 -7.25 34.09
N PRO A 306 -11.15 -6.84 34.01
CA PRO A 306 -11.51 -5.49 33.58
C PRO A 306 -10.81 -4.38 34.37
N GLU A 307 -10.63 -4.57 35.68
CA GLU A 307 -9.95 -3.62 36.56
C GLU A 307 -8.46 -3.52 36.24
N SER A 308 -7.84 -4.66 35.89
CA SER A 308 -6.44 -4.71 35.46
C SER A 308 -6.25 -4.01 34.12
N LEU A 309 -7.18 -4.23 33.18
CA LEU A 309 -7.19 -3.59 31.86
C LEU A 309 -7.40 -2.08 31.96
N ALA A 310 -8.31 -1.63 32.82
CA ALA A 310 -8.67 -0.22 32.94
C ALA A 310 -7.59 0.66 33.61
N LYS A 311 -6.54 0.09 34.21
CA LYS A 311 -5.42 0.85 34.81
C LYS A 311 -5.89 2.05 35.68
N GLN A 312 -6.88 1.84 36.54
CA GLN A 312 -7.52 2.85 37.43
C GLN A 312 -8.47 3.85 36.76
N GLN A 313 -8.71 3.75 35.44
CA GLN A 313 -9.75 4.52 34.77
C GLN A 313 -11.15 4.03 35.17
N GLN A 314 -12.12 4.94 35.16
CA GLN A 314 -13.51 4.60 35.46
C GLN A 314 -14.07 3.71 34.34
N ILE A 315 -14.40 2.47 34.67
CA ILE A 315 -15.05 1.53 33.75
C ILE A 315 -16.50 1.97 33.54
N ILE A 316 -16.87 2.22 32.29
CA ILE A 316 -18.25 2.49 31.88
C ILE A 316 -19.01 1.18 31.75
N THR A 317 -18.42 0.22 31.02
CA THR A 317 -18.97 -1.13 30.85
C THR A 317 -17.87 -2.11 30.41
N SER A 318 -18.17 -3.42 30.50
CA SER A 318 -17.28 -4.45 29.98
C SER A 318 -18.05 -5.65 29.44
N PHE A 319 -17.49 -6.30 28.42
CA PHE A 319 -18.04 -7.46 27.74
C PHE A 319 -16.98 -8.56 27.67
N THR A 320 -17.41 -9.81 27.73
CA THR A 320 -16.58 -10.99 27.49
C THR A 320 -17.30 -11.95 26.58
N GLY A 321 -16.58 -12.63 25.70
CA GLY A 321 -17.16 -13.63 24.81
C GLY A 321 -16.11 -14.55 24.21
N GLU A 322 -16.60 -15.52 23.45
CA GLU A 322 -15.81 -16.44 22.63
C GLU A 322 -16.45 -16.47 21.22
N GLY A 323 -15.65 -16.39 20.16
CA GLY A 323 -16.14 -16.24 18.80
C GLY A 323 -16.84 -14.90 18.53
N SER A 324 -17.50 -14.77 17.38
CA SER A 324 -18.14 -13.51 16.97
C SER A 324 -19.34 -13.13 17.83
N SER A 325 -19.50 -11.83 18.12
CA SER A 325 -20.62 -11.26 18.88
C SER A 325 -20.86 -9.80 18.52
N VAL A 326 -22.04 -9.27 18.85
CA VAL A 326 -22.36 -7.85 18.71
C VAL A 326 -22.97 -7.36 20.02
N SER A 327 -22.46 -6.24 20.54
CA SER A 327 -23.00 -5.59 21.73
C SER A 327 -24.33 -4.89 21.41
N GLN A 328 -25.16 -4.71 22.43
CA GLN A 328 -26.26 -3.77 22.34
C GLN A 328 -25.73 -2.33 22.23
N GLN A 329 -26.57 -1.42 21.74
CA GLN A 329 -26.25 0.00 21.66
C GLN A 329 -26.16 0.61 23.07
N LEU A 330 -25.14 1.45 23.27
CA LEU A 330 -24.76 2.05 24.55
C LEU A 330 -24.84 3.56 24.42
N GLU A 331 -25.52 4.20 25.35
CA GLU A 331 -25.48 5.66 25.51
C GLU A 331 -24.31 6.03 26.44
N ILE A 332 -23.39 6.86 25.96
CA ILE A 332 -22.18 7.28 26.69
C ILE A 332 -22.13 8.81 26.73
N SER A 333 -22.16 9.37 27.93
CA SER A 333 -22.29 10.82 28.16
C SER A 333 -20.97 11.58 28.26
N SER A 334 -19.83 10.91 28.05
CA SER A 334 -18.48 11.48 28.17
C SER A 334 -17.55 10.89 27.12
N ALA A 335 -16.37 11.49 26.93
CA ALA A 335 -15.36 10.87 26.09
C ALA A 335 -14.97 9.49 26.66
N TYR A 336 -14.74 8.51 25.79
CA TYR A 336 -14.46 7.15 26.23
C TYR A 336 -13.40 6.47 25.37
N GLY A 337 -12.67 5.53 25.95
CA GLY A 337 -11.73 4.64 25.25
C GLY A 337 -12.23 3.20 25.28
N VAL A 338 -11.73 2.37 24.35
CA VAL A 338 -12.03 0.95 24.28
C VAL A 338 -10.73 0.16 24.47
N ILE A 339 -10.74 -0.75 25.42
CA ILE A 339 -9.63 -1.65 25.73
C ILE A 339 -10.07 -3.07 25.37
N VAL A 340 -9.22 -3.79 24.66
CA VAL A 340 -9.46 -5.14 24.17
C VAL A 340 -8.42 -6.08 24.76
N ALA A 341 -8.83 -7.28 25.15
CA ALA A 341 -7.92 -8.40 25.39
C ALA A 341 -8.43 -9.64 24.64
N SER A 342 -7.53 -10.42 24.03
CA SER A 342 -7.85 -11.69 23.36
C SER A 342 -6.80 -12.76 23.65
N ASP A 343 -7.17 -14.04 23.71
CA ASP A 343 -6.27 -15.17 23.95
C ASP A 343 -5.70 -15.79 22.67
N GLY A 344 -6.15 -15.28 21.53
CA GLY A 344 -5.69 -15.64 20.20
C GLY A 344 -6.30 -14.74 19.11
N GLY A 345 -6.05 -15.09 17.87
CA GLY A 345 -6.76 -14.57 16.70
C GLY A 345 -7.11 -15.70 15.72
N PRO A 346 -7.83 -15.41 14.62
CA PRO A 346 -8.18 -14.08 14.16
C PRO A 346 -9.31 -13.45 14.99
N ILE A 347 -9.17 -12.16 15.31
CA ILE A 347 -10.21 -11.34 15.95
C ILE A 347 -10.16 -9.91 15.43
N GLU A 348 -11.34 -9.39 15.08
CA GLU A 348 -11.59 -8.02 14.66
C GLU A 348 -12.63 -7.40 15.61
N ILE A 349 -12.40 -6.15 16.02
CA ILE A 349 -13.33 -5.38 16.82
C ILE A 349 -13.63 -4.06 16.12
N GLY A 350 -14.89 -3.91 15.74
CA GLY A 350 -15.48 -2.69 15.22
C GLY A 350 -16.24 -1.93 16.30
N ILE A 351 -16.20 -0.60 16.21
CA ILE A 351 -17.09 0.30 16.95
C ILE A 351 -17.91 1.13 15.97
N ASN A 352 -19.20 1.29 16.22
CA ASN A 352 -20.05 2.21 15.48
C ASN A 352 -20.53 3.32 16.42
N THR A 353 -20.23 4.56 16.07
CA THR A 353 -20.57 5.77 16.84
C THR A 353 -21.68 6.62 16.21
N GLY A 354 -22.47 6.03 15.30
CA GLY A 354 -23.52 6.72 14.55
C GLY A 354 -23.05 7.29 13.19
N GLU A 355 -21.74 7.42 12.97
CA GLU A 355 -21.14 7.79 11.68
C GLU A 355 -20.82 6.57 10.79
N GLY A 356 -21.13 5.36 11.29
CA GLY A 356 -20.82 4.09 10.64
C GLY A 356 -19.84 3.23 11.47
N PRO A 357 -19.75 1.92 11.18
CA PRO A 357 -18.80 1.03 11.84
C PRO A 357 -17.37 1.34 11.40
N ARG A 358 -16.45 1.49 12.37
CA ARG A 358 -15.01 1.56 12.16
C ARG A 358 -14.32 0.44 12.91
N VAL A 359 -13.38 -0.26 12.28
CA VAL A 359 -12.55 -1.26 12.97
C VAL A 359 -11.52 -0.52 13.81
N ILE A 360 -11.43 -0.88 15.10
CA ILE A 360 -10.48 -0.29 16.04
C ILE A 360 -9.37 -1.25 16.45
N TYR A 361 -9.60 -2.56 16.30
CA TYR A 361 -8.61 -3.58 16.63
C TYR A 361 -8.75 -4.74 15.66
N ASN A 362 -7.62 -5.25 15.16
CA ASN A 362 -7.57 -6.47 14.37
C ASN A 362 -6.31 -7.24 14.74
N ARG A 363 -6.45 -8.55 14.93
CA ARG A 363 -5.38 -9.48 15.23
C ARG A 363 -5.47 -10.68 14.28
N PRO A 364 -4.38 -11.02 13.55
CA PRO A 364 -4.35 -12.19 12.68
C PRO A 364 -4.38 -13.51 13.47
N PRO A 365 -4.51 -14.67 12.80
CA PRO A 365 -4.38 -15.97 13.44
C PRO A 365 -3.10 -16.10 14.28
N GLY A 366 -3.23 -16.61 15.50
CA GLY A 366 -2.10 -16.82 16.40
C GLY A 366 -2.54 -17.00 17.84
N ASP A 367 -1.72 -17.63 18.66
CA ASP A 367 -2.02 -17.94 20.06
C ASP A 367 -1.46 -16.87 21.02
N GLY A 368 -1.93 -16.85 22.26
CA GLY A 368 -1.38 -16.04 23.35
C GLY A 368 -2.22 -14.80 23.70
N ILE A 369 -2.03 -14.23 24.89
CA ILE A 369 -2.81 -13.08 25.34
C ILE A 369 -2.24 -11.79 24.72
N ALA A 370 -3.09 -11.02 24.04
CA ALA A 370 -2.78 -9.69 23.54
C ALA A 370 -3.78 -8.67 24.07
N THR A 371 -3.31 -7.44 24.35
CA THR A 371 -4.16 -6.32 24.75
C THR A 371 -3.98 -5.12 23.83
N TYR A 372 -5.06 -4.40 23.57
CA TYR A 372 -5.07 -3.16 22.78
C TYR A 372 -5.89 -2.09 23.50
N GLU A 373 -5.52 -0.83 23.37
CA GLU A 373 -6.20 0.31 23.95
C GLU A 373 -6.36 1.39 22.87
N SER A 374 -7.61 1.82 22.62
CA SER A 374 -7.91 2.83 21.63
C SER A 374 -7.70 4.26 22.15
N ASP A 375 -7.60 5.18 21.20
CA ASP A 375 -7.79 6.61 21.44
C ASP A 375 -9.19 6.93 21.98
N ALA A 376 -9.36 8.16 22.46
CA ALA A 376 -10.62 8.64 23.00
C ALA A 376 -11.63 8.95 21.88
N PHE A 377 -12.86 8.51 22.09
CA PHE A 377 -14.00 8.78 21.22
C PHE A 377 -14.91 9.82 21.87
N VAL A 378 -15.35 10.79 21.07
CA VAL A 378 -16.30 11.83 21.49
C VAL A 378 -17.61 11.59 20.74
N ALA A 379 -18.43 10.68 21.25
CA ALA A 379 -19.73 10.35 20.68
C ALA A 379 -20.72 9.97 21.80
N SER A 380 -22.00 10.28 21.60
CA SER A 380 -23.07 9.98 22.56
C SER A 380 -23.53 8.53 22.52
N ASP A 381 -23.25 7.82 21.42
CA ASP A 381 -23.71 6.46 21.17
C ASP A 381 -22.56 5.57 20.71
N ALA A 382 -22.58 4.32 21.13
CA ALA A 382 -21.60 3.31 20.75
C ALA A 382 -22.24 1.92 20.61
N SER A 383 -21.84 1.16 19.60
CA SER A 383 -22.02 -0.30 19.58
C SER A 383 -20.72 -0.96 19.16
N VAL A 384 -20.40 -2.11 19.75
CA VAL A 384 -19.18 -2.87 19.49
C VAL A 384 -19.55 -4.16 18.78
N ALA A 385 -18.93 -4.41 17.63
CA ALA A 385 -19.02 -5.68 16.93
C ALA A 385 -17.68 -6.40 17.04
N VAL A 386 -17.71 -7.68 17.40
CA VAL A 386 -16.55 -8.55 17.47
C VAL A 386 -16.72 -9.66 16.44
N GLN A 387 -15.77 -9.80 15.54
CA GLN A 387 -15.69 -10.93 14.62
C GLN A 387 -14.46 -11.75 15.01
N ALA A 388 -14.64 -12.95 15.53
CA ALA A 388 -13.53 -13.77 16.00
C ALA A 388 -13.72 -15.22 15.57
N ALA A 389 -12.61 -15.94 15.37
CA ALA A 389 -12.67 -17.39 15.25
C ALA A 389 -13.36 -18.00 16.48
N SER A 390 -14.09 -19.09 16.27
CA SER A 390 -14.95 -19.71 17.28
C SER A 390 -14.26 -20.15 18.56
N SER A 391 -12.93 -20.28 18.54
CA SER A 391 -12.10 -20.70 19.68
C SER A 391 -11.35 -19.54 20.35
N VAL A 392 -11.54 -18.30 19.88
CA VAL A 392 -10.87 -17.12 20.42
C VAL A 392 -11.75 -16.48 21.48
N SER A 393 -11.25 -16.43 22.72
CA SER A 393 -11.86 -15.71 23.83
C SER A 393 -11.38 -14.27 23.83
N TRP A 394 -12.29 -13.35 24.18
CA TRP A 394 -11.98 -11.94 24.22
C TRP A 394 -12.72 -11.20 25.33
N LYS A 395 -12.20 -10.02 25.66
CA LYS A 395 -12.75 -9.08 26.62
C LYS A 395 -12.65 -7.68 26.05
N VAL A 396 -13.74 -6.93 26.11
CA VAL A 396 -13.79 -5.51 25.73
C VAL A 396 -14.18 -4.71 26.95
N VAL A 397 -13.42 -3.68 27.29
CA VAL A 397 -13.68 -2.76 28.40
C VAL A 397 -13.78 -1.35 27.85
N ILE A 398 -14.89 -0.66 28.15
CA ILE A 398 -15.06 0.74 27.81
C ILE A 398 -14.79 1.57 29.05
N VAL A 399 -13.89 2.53 28.95
CA VAL A 399 -13.42 3.38 30.06
C VAL A 399 -13.71 4.85 29.76
N ALA A 400 -14.02 5.63 30.78
CA ALA A 400 -14.14 7.08 30.66
C ALA A 400 -12.75 7.71 30.44
N ARG A 401 -12.70 8.76 29.62
CA ARG A 401 -11.50 9.52 29.29
C ARG A 401 -11.59 10.95 29.80
#